data_AF-A0A2N6FSP0-F1
#
_entry.id   AF-A0A2N6FSP0-F1
#
_cell.length_a   1.000
_cell.length_b   1.000
_cell.length_c   1.000
_cell.angle_alpha   90.00
_cell.angle_beta   90.00
_cell.angle_gamma   90.00
#
_symmetry.space_group_name_H-M   'P 1'
#
loop_
_entity.id
_entity.type
_entity.pdbx_description
1 polymer ?
#
loop_
_entity_poly.entity_id
_entity_poly.type
_entity_poly.pdbx_seq_one_letter_code
_entity_poly.pdbx_strand_id
1 'polypeptide(L)'
;MYLHKKGNILKKAFNTDNFFTTIKIKDIKSKLEHLKEIDFTSVSLNEELTKINYEITSPEYINFMYKTVEEYFEFEIDTIV
;
A
#
# COMPACT_ATOMS: atom_id res chain seq x y z
N MET A 1 -33.53 5.03 40.01
CA MET A 1 -34.19 4.91 38.68
C MET A 1 -34.00 6.25 37.98
N TYR A 2 -33.23 6.45 36.90
CA TYR A 2 -32.52 5.59 35.95
C TYR A 2 -31.24 6.32 35.50
N LEU A 3 -30.20 5.53 35.21
CA LEU A 3 -28.98 5.92 34.50
C LEU A 3 -29.28 6.13 33.02
N HIS A 4 -28.72 7.15 32.36
CA HIS A 4 -28.35 7.03 30.94
C HIS A 4 -27.02 7.75 30.67
N LYS A 5 -25.96 6.93 30.58
CA LYS A 5 -24.65 7.24 30.01
C LYS A 5 -24.84 8.03 28.71
N LYS A 6 -24.30 9.25 28.62
CA LYS A 6 -23.96 9.86 27.33
C LYS A 6 -22.88 8.98 26.71
N GLY A 7 -23.30 8.11 25.79
CA GLY A 7 -22.39 7.33 24.97
C GLY A 7 -21.46 8.30 24.25
N ASN A 8 -20.16 8.17 24.52
CA ASN A 8 -19.12 8.66 23.62
C ASN A 8 -19.36 7.99 22.27
N ILE A 9 -20.13 8.64 21.42
CA ILE A 9 -20.06 8.38 19.99
C ILE A 9 -18.65 8.80 19.57
N LEU A 10 -17.73 7.85 19.59
CA LEU A 10 -16.56 7.89 18.72
C LEU A 10 -17.12 7.87 17.29
N LYS A 11 -17.66 9.00 16.84
CA LYS A 11 -17.71 9.34 15.43
C LYS A 11 -16.25 9.41 15.04
N LYS A 12 -15.69 8.26 14.69
CA LYS A 12 -14.49 8.20 13.86
C LYS A 12 -14.83 9.11 12.71
N ALA A 13 -14.26 10.31 12.72
CA ALA A 13 -14.45 11.25 11.62
C ALA A 13 -14.19 10.42 10.36
N PHE A 14 -15.11 10.48 9.40
CA PHE A 14 -14.78 10.07 8.06
C PHE A 14 -13.60 10.96 7.66
N ASN A 15 -12.38 10.47 7.87
CA ASN A 15 -11.16 11.10 7.42
C ASN A 15 -11.20 10.97 5.90
N THR A 16 -11.74 11.99 5.26
CA THR A 16 -11.73 12.18 3.80
C THR A 16 -10.32 12.36 3.25
N ASP A 17 -9.30 12.43 4.12
CA ASP A 17 -7.87 12.44 3.76
C ASP A 17 -7.36 11.12 3.17
N ASN A 18 -8.11 10.03 3.29
CA ASN A 18 -7.65 8.70 2.86
C ASN A 18 -8.11 8.31 1.45
N PHE A 19 -8.53 9.27 0.62
CA PHE A 19 -9.07 8.96 -0.71
C PHE A 19 -7.98 8.74 -1.78
N PHE A 20 -6.77 9.27 -1.57
CA PHE A 20 -5.59 9.04 -2.40
C PHE A 20 -4.34 9.12 -1.50
N THR A 21 -4.15 8.10 -0.66
CA THR A 21 -2.90 7.97 0.09
C THR A 21 -1.89 7.25 -0.78
N THR A 22 -1.12 8.02 -1.55
CA THR A 22 0.11 7.52 -2.16
C THR A 22 1.02 7.07 -1.03
N ILE A 23 1.24 5.76 -0.96
CA ILE A 23 2.05 5.11 0.07
C ILE A 23 3.34 4.65 -0.59
N LYS A 24 4.44 4.65 0.16
CA LYS A 24 5.69 4.07 -0.35
C LYS A 24 5.68 2.57 -0.13
N ILE A 25 6.35 1.84 -1.01
CA ILE A 25 6.50 0.39 -0.90
C ILE A 25 7.13 0.01 0.46
N LYS A 26 8.08 0.80 0.97
CA LYS A 26 8.68 0.60 2.29
C LYS A 26 7.66 0.63 3.44
N ASP A 27 6.60 1.43 3.33
CA ASP A 27 5.60 1.61 4.37
C ASP A 27 4.65 0.42 4.45
N ILE A 28 4.46 -0.29 3.33
CA ILE A 28 3.72 -1.56 3.29
C ILE A 28 4.60 -2.80 3.19
N LYS A 29 5.91 -2.69 3.47
CA LYS A 29 6.85 -3.83 3.40
C LYS A 29 6.39 -5.07 4.15
N SER A 30 5.60 -4.91 5.23
CA SER A 30 5.02 -6.01 6.00
C SER A 30 3.87 -6.71 5.29
N LYS A 31 3.15 -6.02 4.39
CA LYS A 31 2.17 -6.64 3.49
C LYS A 31 2.83 -7.28 2.28
N LEU A 32 3.99 -6.75 1.90
CA LEU A 32 4.81 -7.20 0.77
C LEU A 32 5.85 -8.25 1.19
N GLU A 33 5.68 -8.95 2.31
CA GLU A 33 6.65 -9.98 2.73
C GLU A 33 6.80 -11.08 1.68
N HIS A 34 5.70 -11.49 1.05
CA HIS A 34 5.72 -12.45 -0.07
C HIS A 34 6.51 -11.94 -1.28
N LEU A 35 6.59 -10.62 -1.49
CA LEU A 35 7.36 -10.01 -2.57
C LEU A 35 8.87 -10.06 -2.34
N LYS A 36 9.32 -10.18 -1.09
CA LYS A 36 10.76 -10.31 -0.79
C LYS A 36 11.35 -11.63 -1.29
N GLU A 37 10.52 -12.64 -1.45
CA GLU A 37 10.91 -13.97 -1.92
C GLU A 37 10.77 -14.12 -3.44
N ILE A 38 10.24 -13.11 -4.14
CA ILE A 38 10.04 -13.11 -5.59
C ILE A 38 11.25 -12.48 -6.28
N ASP A 39 11.66 -13.08 -7.40
CA ASP A 39 12.71 -12.53 -8.26
C ASP A 39 12.11 -11.60 -9.33
N PHE A 40 12.35 -10.29 -9.19
CA PHE A 40 11.79 -9.27 -10.08
C PHE A 40 12.54 -9.13 -11.42
N THR A 41 13.54 -9.98 -11.68
CA THR A 41 14.13 -10.08 -13.02
C THR A 41 13.22 -10.82 -14.00
N SER A 42 12.29 -11.64 -13.49
CA SER A 42 11.35 -12.42 -14.31
C SER A 42 9.89 -12.05 -14.07
N VAL A 43 9.56 -11.43 -12.93
CA VAL A 43 8.19 -11.04 -12.55
C VAL A 43 8.13 -9.52 -12.38
N SER A 44 7.09 -8.89 -12.93
CA SER A 44 6.88 -7.46 -12.75
C SER A 44 6.34 -7.16 -11.35
N LEU A 45 7.01 -6.26 -10.61
CA LEU A 45 6.52 -5.80 -9.32
C LEU A 45 5.10 -5.22 -9.42
N ASN A 46 4.81 -4.49 -10.50
CA ASN A 46 3.48 -3.94 -10.74
C ASN A 46 2.40 -5.04 -10.83
N GLU A 47 2.69 -6.17 -11.48
CA GLU A 47 1.74 -7.29 -11.58
C GLU A 47 1.43 -7.88 -10.20
N GLU A 48 2.46 -8.08 -9.38
CA GLU A 48 2.28 -8.60 -8.02
C GLU A 48 1.52 -7.61 -7.13
N LEU A 49 1.82 -6.31 -7.24
CA LEU A 49 1.07 -5.27 -6.55
C LEU A 49 -0.39 -5.24 -7.02
N THR A 50 -0.65 -5.43 -8.31
CA THR A 50 -2.03 -5.43 -8.84
C THR A 50 -2.86 -6.56 -8.21
N LYS A 51 -2.25 -7.72 -7.92
CA LYS A 51 -2.92 -8.85 -7.22
C LYS A 51 -3.38 -8.50 -5.81
N ILE A 52 -2.69 -7.57 -5.15
CA ILE A 52 -3.05 -7.07 -3.81
C ILE A 52 -3.76 -5.71 -3.87
N ASN A 53 -4.28 -5.32 -5.03
CA ASN A 53 -4.96 -4.05 -5.30
C ASN A 53 -4.07 -2.83 -5.05
N TYR A 54 -2.82 -2.91 -5.46
CA TYR A 54 -1.88 -1.80 -5.47
C TYR A 54 -1.32 -1.60 -6.88
N GLU A 55 -1.02 -0.37 -7.26
CA GLU A 55 -0.34 -0.04 -8.52
C GLU A 55 0.83 0.88 -8.26
N ILE A 56 1.87 0.79 -9.08
CA ILE A 56 3.00 1.72 -8.99
C ILE A 56 2.65 2.99 -9.74
N THR A 57 2.69 4.12 -9.04
CA THR A 57 2.36 5.43 -9.59
C THR A 57 3.59 6.28 -9.89
N SER A 58 4.76 5.86 -9.41
CA SER A 58 6.01 6.55 -9.74
C SER A 58 6.32 6.45 -11.24
N PRO A 59 6.44 7.57 -11.96
CA PRO A 59 6.73 7.58 -13.40
C PRO A 59 8.15 7.08 -13.72
N GLU A 60 9.05 7.11 -12.73
CA GLU A 60 10.41 6.59 -12.82
C GLU A 60 10.48 5.06 -12.70
N TYR A 61 9.34 4.41 -12.44
CA TYR A 61 9.28 2.96 -12.35
C TYR A 61 9.55 2.31 -13.71
N ILE A 62 10.49 1.38 -13.73
CA ILE A 62 10.81 0.57 -14.89
C ILE A 62 10.66 -0.91 -14.50
N ASN A 63 9.86 -1.63 -15.28
CA ASN A 63 9.70 -3.07 -15.14
C ASN A 63 11.04 -3.79 -15.31
N PHE A 64 11.30 -4.81 -14.47
CA PHE A 64 12.52 -5.63 -14.50
C PHE A 64 13.82 -4.85 -14.30
N MET A 65 13.75 -3.60 -13.84
CA MET A 65 14.94 -2.76 -13.62
C MET A 65 15.72 -3.17 -12.38
N TYR A 66 15.03 -3.68 -11.36
CA TYR A 66 15.63 -4.06 -10.10
C TYR A 66 15.33 -5.51 -9.78
N LYS A 67 16.24 -6.15 -9.05
CA LYS A 67 16.13 -7.57 -8.75
C LYS A 67 15.27 -7.83 -7.51
N THR A 68 15.25 -6.87 -6.58
CA THR A 68 14.65 -7.05 -5.26
C THR A 68 13.63 -5.96 -4.95
N VAL A 69 12.59 -6.29 -4.17
CA VAL A 69 11.57 -5.33 -3.72
C VAL A 69 12.17 -4.18 -2.91
N GLU A 70 13.31 -4.39 -2.26
CA GLU A 70 14.00 -3.37 -1.44
C GLU A 70 14.50 -2.20 -2.26
N GLU A 71 14.96 -2.44 -3.49
CA GLU A 71 15.34 -1.38 -4.42
C GLU A 71 14.11 -0.57 -4.87
N TYR A 72 12.92 -1.16 -4.76
CA TYR A 72 11.67 -0.48 -5.05
C TYR A 72 11.07 0.28 -3.86
N PHE A 73 11.68 0.23 -2.66
CA PHE A 73 11.13 0.82 -1.43
C PHE A 73 10.90 2.33 -1.49
N GLU A 74 11.60 3.03 -2.37
CA GLU A 74 11.47 4.47 -2.54
C GLU A 74 10.32 4.86 -3.47
N PHE A 75 9.84 3.94 -4.32
CA PHE A 75 8.73 4.21 -5.22
C PHE A 75 7.41 4.29 -4.46
N GLU A 76 6.56 5.12 -5.03
CA GLU A 76 5.21 5.41 -4.60
C GLU A 76 4.25 4.48 -5.33
N ILE A 77 3.33 3.95 -4.55
CA ILE A 77 2.26 3.09 -5.00
C ILE A 77 0.93 3.68 -4.54
N ASP A 78 -0.12 3.36 -5.27
CA ASP A 78 -1.48 3.73 -4.94
C ASP A 78 -2.35 2.48 -4.82
N THR A 79 -3.53 2.62 -4.22
CA THR A 79 -4.45 1.50 -4.00
C THR A 79 -5.51 1.50 -5.09
N ILE A 80 -5.62 0.40 -5.81
CA ILE A 80 -6.65 0.22 -6.83
C ILE A 80 -7.98 -0.08 -6.11
N VAL A 81 -9.04 0.67 -6.44
CA VAL A 81 -10.40 0.51 -5.87
C VAL A 81 -11.36 -0.19 -6.82
#